data_AF-A0A2V4VLM4-F1
#
_entry.id   AF-A0A2V4VLM4-F1
#
_cell.length_a   1.000
_cell.length_b   1.000
_cell.length_c   1.000
_cell.angle_alpha   90.00
_cell.angle_beta   90.00
_cell.angle_gamma   90.00
#
_symmetry.space_group_name_H-M   'P 1'
#
loop_
_entity.id
_entity.type
_entity.pdbx_description
1 polymer ?
#
loop_
_entity_poly.entity_id
_entity_poly.type
_entity_poly.pdbx_seq_one_letter_code
_entity_poly.pdbx_strand_id
1 'polypeptide(L)'
;MNFILRIILPIFVSILSIGGGGLFAYFLLILILSVDGGGFRIFIGPPKSQTLLILALILLPFVIAVYILNKKKQNAIKKTIIASFVASFVMSFILIPYQSAILDFFKTPSKHVQSEIRSQVQQVIDRNQLPFVIDQKESESWTDDEVVRTVVYLRKIQEGDIEKNEVRAFIGTAFETDVKLVFNDQLVVNYVTVIIDKGKEVDCTNESYCK
;
A
#
# COMPACT_ATOMS: atom_id res chain seq x y z
N MET A 1 1.92 -9.87 45.76
CA MET A 1 1.69 -9.47 44.35
C MET A 1 2.15 -10.64 43.48
N ASN A 2 1.21 -11.34 42.83
CA ASN A 2 1.48 -12.60 42.12
C ASN A 2 2.59 -12.45 41.08
N PHE A 3 3.47 -13.44 40.97
CA PHE A 3 4.60 -13.49 40.04
C PHE A 3 4.19 -13.19 38.59
N ILE A 4 3.03 -13.70 38.19
CA ILE A 4 2.38 -13.47 36.89
C ILE A 4 2.14 -11.96 36.64
N LEU A 5 1.64 -11.22 37.64
CA LEU A 5 1.37 -9.79 37.53
C LEU A 5 2.66 -8.95 37.43
N ARG A 6 3.78 -9.50 37.91
CA ARG A 6 5.09 -8.82 37.91
C ARG A 6 5.78 -8.86 36.54
N ILE A 7 5.43 -9.83 35.69
CA ILE A 7 6.01 -10.03 34.35
C ILE A 7 5.07 -9.56 33.24
N ILE A 8 3.78 -9.90 33.33
CA ILE A 8 2.80 -9.57 32.27
C ILE A 8 2.53 -8.06 32.21
N LEU A 9 2.43 -7.40 33.36
CA LEU A 9 2.11 -5.98 33.42
C LEU A 9 3.17 -5.10 32.70
N PRO A 10 4.49 -5.27 32.93
CA PRO A 10 5.51 -4.58 32.14
C PRO A 10 5.38 -4.80 30.63
N ILE A 11 5.11 -6.03 30.18
CA ILE A 11 5.00 -6.35 28.75
C ILE A 11 3.82 -5.61 28.12
N PHE A 12 2.64 -5.71 28.73
CA PHE A 12 1.43 -5.05 28.23
C PHE A 12 1.60 -3.53 28.18
N VAL A 13 2.21 -2.97 29.23
CA VAL A 13 2.51 -1.55 29.34
C VAL A 13 3.55 -1.11 28.29
N SER A 14 4.54 -1.94 27.98
CA SER A 14 5.50 -1.67 26.89
C SER A 14 4.81 -1.63 25.53
N ILE A 15 3.92 -2.58 25.24
CA ILE A 15 3.18 -2.63 23.96
C ILE A 15 2.34 -1.35 23.78
N LEU A 16 1.59 -0.95 24.82
CA LEU A 16 0.82 0.29 24.80
C LEU A 16 1.71 1.52 24.63
N SER A 17 2.87 1.52 25.28
CA SER A 17 3.85 2.61 25.18
C SER A 17 4.46 2.74 23.79
N ILE A 18 4.77 1.62 23.14
CA ILE A 18 5.23 1.59 21.75
C ILE A 18 4.14 2.13 20.82
N GLY A 19 2.89 1.64 20.94
CA GLY A 19 1.79 2.15 20.11
C GLY A 19 1.58 3.67 20.29
N GLY A 20 1.61 4.14 21.53
CA GLY A 20 1.47 5.57 21.84
C GLY A 20 2.61 6.43 21.31
N GLY A 21 3.86 5.97 21.45
CA GLY A 21 5.04 6.68 20.95
C GLY A 21 5.02 6.86 19.44
N GLY A 22 4.63 5.80 18.71
CA GLY A 22 4.52 5.86 17.25
C GLY A 22 3.39 6.75 16.74
N LEU A 23 2.20 6.65 17.36
CA LEU A 23 1.08 7.55 17.02
C LEU A 23 1.42 9.00 17.30
N PHE A 24 2.09 9.27 18.44
CA PHE A 24 2.53 10.62 18.78
C PHE A 24 3.53 11.17 17.75
N ALA A 25 4.52 10.37 17.34
CA ALA A 25 5.49 10.76 16.30
C ALA A 25 4.81 11.07 14.96
N TYR A 26 3.83 10.25 14.55
CA TYR A 26 3.07 10.45 13.31
C TYR A 26 2.31 11.78 13.30
N PHE A 27 1.54 12.07 14.35
CA PHE A 27 0.80 13.34 14.45
C PHE A 27 1.71 14.54 14.65
N LEU A 28 2.87 14.37 15.29
CA LEU A 28 3.88 15.42 15.39
C LEU A 28 4.47 15.75 14.02
N LEU A 29 4.73 14.74 13.19
CA LEU A 29 5.20 14.93 11.82
C LEU A 29 4.16 15.65 10.97
N ILE A 30 2.88 15.26 11.06
CA ILE A 30 1.76 15.98 10.43
C ILE A 30 1.74 17.45 10.86
N LEU A 31 1.90 17.71 12.17
CA LEU A 31 1.91 19.07 12.70
C LEU A 31 3.08 19.89 12.14
N ILE A 32 4.29 19.32 12.09
CA ILE A 32 5.49 19.96 11.53
C ILE A 32 5.29 20.29 10.05
N LEU A 33 4.76 19.34 9.27
CA LEU A 33 4.46 19.53 7.85
C LEU A 33 3.34 20.56 7.62
N SER A 34 2.51 20.81 8.63
CA SER A 34 1.42 21.79 8.56
C SER A 34 1.87 23.22 8.89
N VAL A 35 3.12 23.47 9.34
CA VAL A 35 3.58 24.82 9.71
C VAL A 35 3.83 25.68 8.47
N ASP A 36 2.89 26.56 8.18
CA ASP A 36 2.99 27.63 7.18
C ASP A 36 4.25 28.47 7.36
N GLY A 37 5.09 28.46 6.34
CA GLY A 37 6.29 29.29 6.24
C GLY A 37 7.05 29.13 4.92
N GLY A 38 6.92 28.00 4.21
CA GLY A 38 7.52 27.89 2.86
C GLY A 38 7.87 26.52 2.31
N GLY A 39 7.37 25.39 2.84
CA GLY A 39 7.72 24.08 2.29
C GLY A 39 6.52 23.16 2.18
N PHE A 40 6.23 22.69 0.96
CA PHE A 40 5.24 21.66 0.60
C PHE A 40 3.76 22.05 0.65
N ARG A 41 3.32 22.83 -0.35
CA ARG A 41 1.90 23.17 -0.66
C ARG A 41 1.02 21.97 -1.09
N ILE A 42 1.46 20.73 -0.89
CA ILE A 42 0.81 19.52 -1.44
C ILE A 42 0.05 18.75 -0.35
N PHE A 43 0.19 19.13 0.92
CA PHE A 43 -0.45 18.41 2.04
C PHE A 43 -1.60 19.23 2.64
N ILE A 44 -2.84 18.84 2.33
CA ILE A 44 -4.04 19.31 3.03
C ILE A 44 -4.20 18.47 4.29
N GLY A 45 -3.50 18.86 5.35
CA GLY A 45 -3.58 18.20 6.66
C GLY A 45 -4.83 18.58 7.45
N PRO A 46 -5.19 17.80 8.49
CA PRO A 46 -6.21 18.19 9.45
C PRO A 46 -5.87 19.55 10.10
N PRO A 47 -6.86 20.35 10.51
CA PRO A 47 -6.64 21.62 11.18
C PRO A 47 -5.64 21.51 12.34
N LYS A 48 -4.68 22.45 12.43
CA LYS A 48 -3.63 22.47 13.48
C LYS A 48 -4.21 22.29 14.89
N SER A 49 -5.34 22.92 15.18
CA SER A 49 -6.03 22.81 16.48
C SER A 49 -6.50 21.37 16.78
N GLN A 50 -6.99 20.65 15.78
CA GLN A 50 -7.40 19.25 15.91
C GLN A 50 -6.17 18.36 16.14
N THR A 51 -5.10 18.55 15.37
CA THR A 51 -3.85 17.79 15.52
C THR A 51 -3.23 18.00 16.91
N LEU A 52 -3.21 19.23 17.41
CA LEU A 52 -2.75 19.54 18.77
C LEU A 52 -3.62 18.88 19.85
N LEU A 53 -4.94 18.89 19.68
CA LEU A 53 -5.86 18.23 20.60
C LEU A 53 -5.63 16.71 20.62
N ILE A 54 -5.43 16.08 19.46
CA ILE A 54 -5.10 14.65 19.36
C ILE A 54 -3.77 14.34 20.05
N LEU A 55 -2.72 15.13 19.81
CA LEU A 55 -1.43 14.96 20.49
C LEU A 55 -1.57 15.06 22.01
N ALA A 56 -2.36 16.02 22.51
CA ALA A 56 -2.64 16.16 23.94
C ALA A 56 -3.37 14.93 24.49
N LEU A 57 -4.39 14.42 23.78
CA LEU A 57 -5.15 13.22 24.18
C LEU A 57 -4.29 11.96 24.19
N ILE A 58 -3.33 11.83 23.26
CA ILE A 58 -2.38 10.71 23.25
C ILE A 58 -1.43 10.81 24.45
N LEU A 59 -0.92 11.99 24.77
CA LEU A 59 0.08 12.19 25.82
C LEU A 59 -0.49 12.09 27.24
N LEU A 60 -1.71 12.61 27.46
CA LEU A 60 -2.36 12.72 28.76
C LEU A 60 -2.43 11.40 29.57
N PRO A 61 -2.84 10.24 29.00
CA PRO A 61 -2.84 8.98 29.74
C PRO A 61 -1.43 8.56 30.19
N PHE A 62 -0.39 8.85 29.41
CA PHE A 62 1.00 8.54 29.79
C PHE A 62 1.47 9.42 30.95
N VAL A 63 1.16 10.72 30.92
CA VAL A 63 1.49 11.65 32.01
C VAL A 63 0.80 11.21 33.30
N ILE A 64 -0.49 10.88 33.25
CA ILE A 64 -1.25 10.37 34.40
C ILE A 64 -0.66 9.05 34.91
N ALA A 65 -0.35 8.11 34.02
CA ALA A 65 0.25 6.82 34.39
C ALA A 65 1.61 7.00 35.08
N VAL A 66 2.49 7.83 34.52
CA VAL A 66 3.81 8.13 35.09
C VAL A 66 3.67 8.80 36.46
N TYR A 67 2.73 9.73 36.62
CA TYR A 67 2.45 10.39 37.90
C TYR A 67 2.00 9.39 38.99
N ILE A 68 1.03 8.52 38.66
CA ILE A 68 0.53 7.49 39.58
C ILE A 68 1.65 6.52 39.97
N LEU A 69 2.47 6.07 39.01
CA LEU A 69 3.58 5.15 39.24
C LEU A 69 4.68 5.78 40.10
N ASN A 70 4.92 7.09 39.93
CA ASN A 70 5.85 7.83 40.76
C ASN A 70 5.37 7.88 42.21
N LYS A 71 4.08 8.17 42.44
CA LYS A 71 3.48 8.17 43.78
C LYS A 71 3.55 6.79 44.45
N LYS A 72 3.37 5.71 43.67
CA LYS A 72 3.49 4.32 44.16
C LYS A 72 4.92 3.80 44.27
N LYS A 73 5.94 4.65 44.03
CA LYS A 73 7.38 4.28 44.03
C LYS A 73 7.73 3.10 43.09
N GLN A 74 6.93 2.88 42.04
CA GLN A 74 7.15 1.80 41.06
C GLN A 74 8.14 2.23 39.96
N ASN A 75 9.38 2.49 40.35
CA ASN A 75 10.39 3.08 39.48
C ASN A 75 10.76 2.21 38.27
N ALA A 76 10.70 0.89 38.38
CA ALA A 76 11.01 -0.02 37.27
C ALA A 76 10.00 0.14 36.12
N ILE A 77 8.71 0.03 36.40
CA ILE A 77 7.63 0.14 35.40
C ILE A 77 7.62 1.54 34.78
N LYS A 78 7.82 2.58 35.60
CA LYS A 78 7.95 3.97 35.11
C LYS A 78 9.07 4.10 34.07
N LYS A 79 10.26 3.58 34.36
CA LYS A 79 11.40 3.63 33.44
C LYS A 79 11.10 2.87 32.15
N THR A 80 10.47 1.71 32.22
CA THR A 80 10.07 0.92 31.06
C THR A 80 9.10 1.68 30.15
N ILE A 81 8.05 2.30 30.71
CA ILE A 81 7.10 3.12 29.92
C ILE A 81 7.84 4.20 29.16
N ILE A 82 8.64 5.02 29.86
CA ILE A 82 9.32 6.16 29.26
C ILE A 82 10.30 5.69 28.20
N ALA A 83 11.09 4.65 28.48
CA ALA A 83 12.07 4.11 27.54
C ALA A 83 11.38 3.55 26.28
N SER A 84 10.32 2.77 26.42
CA SER A 84 9.57 2.22 25.29
C SER A 84 8.89 3.31 24.45
N PHE A 85 8.34 4.35 25.10
CA PHE A 85 7.72 5.48 24.42
C PHE A 85 8.74 6.23 23.57
N VAL A 86 9.87 6.61 24.19
CA VAL A 86 10.94 7.36 23.51
C VAL A 86 11.57 6.53 22.40
N ALA A 87 11.86 5.26 22.65
CA ALA A 87 12.41 4.37 21.63
C ALA A 87 11.47 4.24 20.42
N SER A 88 10.17 4.07 20.66
CA SER A 88 9.19 4.00 19.58
C SER A 88 9.03 5.32 18.83
N PHE A 89 9.03 6.45 19.56
CA PHE A 89 8.99 7.78 18.97
C PHE A 89 10.16 7.99 17.99
N VAL A 90 11.39 7.67 18.42
CA VAL A 90 12.59 7.80 17.58
C VAL A 90 12.53 6.83 16.39
N MET A 91 12.19 5.55 16.63
CA MET A 91 12.08 4.55 15.57
C MET A 91 11.02 4.92 14.53
N SER A 92 9.97 5.62 14.92
CA SER A 92 8.92 6.04 14.00
C SER A 92 9.44 7.03 12.96
N PHE A 93 10.33 7.96 13.30
CA PHE A 93 10.95 8.83 12.29
C PHE A 93 11.82 8.07 11.29
N ILE A 94 12.41 6.94 11.70
CA ILE A 94 13.18 6.06 10.81
C ILE A 94 12.23 5.29 9.89
N LEU A 95 11.09 4.83 10.41
CA LEU A 95 10.16 3.96 9.68
C LEU A 95 9.16 4.70 8.79
N ILE A 96 8.75 5.92 9.14
CA ILE A 96 7.79 6.74 8.38
C ILE A 96 8.14 6.84 6.88
N PRO A 97 9.39 7.14 6.46
CA PRO A 97 9.70 7.20 5.03
C PRO A 97 9.57 5.86 4.29
N TYR A 98 9.62 4.74 5.00
CA TYR A 98 9.47 3.39 4.42
C TYR A 98 8.03 2.86 4.48
N GLN A 99 7.09 3.60 5.09
CA GLN A 99 5.71 3.13 5.24
C GLN A 99 5.00 2.95 3.89
N SER A 100 5.27 3.82 2.91
CA SER A 100 4.74 3.63 1.55
C SER A 100 5.27 2.35 0.92
N ALA A 101 6.59 2.13 0.97
CA ALA A 101 7.21 0.92 0.41
C ALA A 101 6.69 -0.38 1.06
N ILE A 102 6.42 -0.37 2.37
CA ILE A 102 5.83 -1.53 3.06
C ILE A 102 4.38 -1.75 2.62
N LEU A 103 3.58 -0.69 2.52
CA LEU A 103 2.21 -0.78 2.04
C LEU A 103 2.16 -1.26 0.59
N ASP A 104 3.07 -0.77 -0.24
CA ASP A 104 3.18 -1.15 -1.64
C ASP A 104 3.57 -2.63 -1.75
N PHE A 105 4.52 -3.11 -0.95
CA PHE A 105 4.88 -4.54 -0.88
C PHE A 105 3.68 -5.46 -0.58
N PHE A 106 2.78 -5.06 0.32
CA PHE A 106 1.58 -5.86 0.64
C PHE A 106 0.47 -5.75 -0.42
N LYS A 107 0.48 -4.72 -1.24
CA LYS A 107 -0.48 -4.52 -2.34
C LYS A 107 -0.02 -5.20 -3.62
N THR A 108 1.29 -5.19 -3.90
CA THR A 108 1.85 -5.74 -5.14
C THR A 108 1.51 -7.22 -5.26
N PRO A 109 0.85 -7.64 -6.35
CA PRO A 109 0.51 -9.04 -6.57
C PRO A 109 1.77 -9.91 -6.54
N SER A 110 1.71 -11.03 -5.80
CA SER A 110 2.86 -11.94 -5.71
C SER A 110 3.23 -12.54 -7.07
N LYS A 111 4.50 -12.94 -7.24
CA LYS A 111 4.97 -13.58 -8.49
C LYS A 111 4.18 -14.85 -8.86
N HIS A 112 3.61 -15.54 -7.87
CA HIS A 112 2.73 -16.69 -8.11
C HIS A 112 1.43 -16.27 -8.80
N VAL A 113 0.75 -15.24 -8.26
CA VAL A 113 -0.47 -14.66 -8.85
C VAL A 113 -0.17 -14.11 -10.26
N GLN A 114 0.95 -13.38 -10.42
CA GLN A 114 1.36 -12.89 -11.74
C GLN A 114 1.57 -14.03 -12.75
N SER A 115 2.13 -15.17 -12.31
CA SER A 115 2.31 -16.35 -13.17
C SER A 115 0.99 -17.00 -13.55
N GLU A 116 0.05 -17.11 -12.62
CA GLU A 116 -1.27 -17.69 -12.85
C GLU A 116 -2.09 -16.85 -13.84
N ILE A 117 -2.15 -15.53 -13.62
CA ILE A 117 -2.84 -14.61 -14.53
C ILE A 117 -2.23 -14.65 -15.93
N ARG A 118 -0.89 -14.67 -16.05
CA ARG A 118 -0.23 -14.82 -17.36
C ARG A 118 -0.59 -16.13 -18.05
N SER A 119 -0.70 -17.23 -17.31
CA SER A 119 -1.15 -18.51 -17.87
C SER A 119 -2.59 -18.43 -18.39
N GLN A 120 -3.50 -17.79 -17.64
CA GLN A 120 -4.88 -17.57 -18.09
C GLN A 120 -4.94 -16.70 -19.35
N VAL A 121 -4.17 -15.61 -19.40
CA VAL A 121 -4.06 -14.75 -20.59
C VAL A 121 -3.49 -15.52 -21.78
N GLN A 122 -2.46 -16.35 -21.59
CA GLN A 122 -1.89 -17.18 -22.63
C GLN A 122 -2.91 -18.18 -23.19
N GLN A 123 -3.74 -18.79 -22.33
CA GLN A 123 -4.82 -19.68 -22.78
C GLN A 123 -5.85 -18.95 -23.66
N VAL A 124 -6.18 -17.69 -23.37
CA VAL A 124 -7.08 -16.89 -24.21
C VAL A 124 -6.43 -16.60 -25.57
N ILE A 125 -5.13 -16.27 -25.61
CA ILE A 125 -4.37 -16.07 -26.84
C ILE A 125 -4.39 -17.33 -27.71
N ASP A 126 -4.02 -18.47 -27.12
CA ASP A 126 -3.89 -19.73 -27.84
C ASP A 126 -5.24 -20.22 -28.37
N ARG A 127 -6.30 -20.12 -27.53
CA ARG A 127 -7.65 -20.57 -27.89
C ARG A 127 -8.26 -19.78 -29.04
N ASN A 128 -8.00 -18.47 -29.08
CA ASN A 128 -8.55 -17.57 -30.09
C ASN A 128 -7.55 -17.28 -31.23
N GLN A 129 -6.37 -17.92 -31.22
CA GLN A 129 -5.30 -17.73 -32.21
C GLN A 129 -4.91 -16.26 -32.39
N LEU A 130 -4.81 -15.52 -31.29
CA LEU A 130 -4.55 -14.08 -31.33
C LEU A 130 -3.08 -13.78 -31.65
N PRO A 131 -2.78 -12.71 -32.41
CA PRO A 131 -1.43 -12.40 -32.83
C PRO A 131 -0.64 -11.63 -31.75
N PHE A 132 -0.64 -12.11 -30.50
CA PHE A 132 0.09 -11.49 -29.39
C PHE A 132 1.03 -12.47 -28.70
N VAL A 133 2.12 -11.92 -28.17
CA VAL A 133 3.01 -12.61 -27.23
C VAL A 133 3.06 -11.82 -25.92
N ILE A 134 3.12 -12.53 -24.80
CA ILE A 134 3.28 -11.90 -23.49
C ILE A 134 4.74 -11.50 -23.32
N ASP A 135 5.01 -10.21 -23.13
CA ASP A 135 6.33 -9.75 -22.71
C ASP A 135 6.45 -9.87 -21.19
N GLN A 136 7.12 -10.93 -20.74
CA GLN A 136 7.30 -11.19 -19.32
C GLN A 136 8.05 -10.06 -18.60
N LYS A 137 9.08 -9.48 -19.21
CA LYS A 137 9.92 -8.49 -18.56
C LYS A 137 9.13 -7.20 -18.35
N GLU A 138 8.43 -6.75 -19.39
CA GLU A 138 7.57 -5.57 -19.29
C GLU A 138 6.40 -5.81 -18.34
N SER A 139 5.73 -6.97 -18.42
CA SER A 139 4.63 -7.31 -17.50
C SER A 139 5.03 -7.21 -16.03
N GLU A 140 6.21 -7.71 -15.68
CA GLU A 140 6.73 -7.64 -14.31
C GLU A 140 7.11 -6.21 -13.91
N SER A 141 7.82 -5.47 -14.78
CA SER A 141 8.19 -4.08 -14.51
C SER A 141 6.95 -3.21 -14.26
N TRP A 142 5.95 -3.32 -15.12
CA TRP A 142 4.72 -2.52 -15.01
C TRP A 142 3.86 -2.93 -13.82
N THR A 143 3.87 -4.22 -13.43
CA THR A 143 3.18 -4.66 -12.20
C THR A 143 3.86 -4.08 -10.95
N ASP A 144 5.18 -4.04 -10.95
CA ASP A 144 5.95 -3.47 -9.83
C ASP A 144 5.75 -1.95 -9.73
N ASP A 145 5.58 -1.25 -10.86
CA ASP A 145 5.28 0.18 -10.91
C ASP A 145 3.82 0.51 -10.53
N GLU A 146 2.85 -0.32 -10.93
CA GLU A 146 1.43 -0.08 -10.67
C GLU A 146 1.00 -0.47 -9.25
N VAL A 147 1.69 -1.45 -8.64
CA VAL A 147 1.55 -1.88 -7.24
C VAL A 147 0.19 -2.51 -6.87
N VAL A 148 -0.90 -2.17 -7.53
CA VAL A 148 -2.26 -2.54 -7.09
C VAL A 148 -2.89 -3.70 -7.85
N ARG A 149 -2.36 -4.05 -9.04
CA ARG A 149 -2.94 -5.07 -9.92
C ARG A 149 -1.90 -5.71 -10.82
N THR A 150 -2.20 -6.91 -11.33
CA THR A 150 -1.28 -7.59 -12.26
C THR A 150 -1.41 -6.96 -13.63
N VAL A 151 -0.28 -6.53 -14.18
CA VAL A 151 -0.19 -6.00 -15.54
C VAL A 151 0.33 -7.09 -16.47
N VAL A 152 -0.39 -7.34 -17.56
CA VAL A 152 0.05 -8.26 -18.61
C VAL A 152 0.27 -7.46 -19.88
N TYR A 153 1.53 -7.39 -20.29
CA TYR A 153 1.98 -6.68 -21.47
C TYR A 153 1.93 -7.60 -22.68
N LEU A 154 1.08 -7.26 -23.64
CA LEU A 154 0.80 -8.02 -24.86
C LEU A 154 1.41 -7.29 -26.05
N ARG A 155 2.39 -7.89 -26.70
CA ARG A 155 3.04 -7.35 -27.89
C ARG A 155 2.50 -8.05 -29.13
N LYS A 156 1.98 -7.28 -30.10
CA LYS A 156 1.52 -7.83 -31.37
C LYS A 156 2.71 -8.35 -32.19
N ILE A 157 2.57 -9.55 -32.76
CA ILE A 157 3.59 -10.19 -33.61
C ILE A 157 3.39 -9.96 -35.11
N GLN A 158 2.20 -9.53 -35.51
CA GLN A 158 1.85 -9.25 -36.90
C GLN A 158 1.79 -7.75 -37.13
N GLU A 159 2.17 -7.31 -38.34
CA GLU A 159 2.05 -5.92 -38.76
C GLU A 159 0.58 -5.50 -38.83
N GLY A 160 0.30 -4.27 -38.43
CA GLY A 160 -1.03 -3.67 -38.45
C GLY A 160 -1.51 -3.17 -37.08
N ASP A 161 -2.60 -2.42 -37.10
CA ASP A 161 -3.20 -1.85 -35.90
C ASP A 161 -3.86 -2.93 -35.03
N ILE A 162 -4.02 -2.65 -33.74
CA ILE A 162 -4.78 -3.51 -32.82
C ILE A 162 -6.25 -3.51 -33.28
N GLU A 163 -6.80 -4.71 -33.49
CA GLU A 163 -8.19 -4.86 -33.93
C GLU A 163 -9.14 -5.04 -32.72
N LYS A 164 -10.42 -4.71 -32.90
CA LYS A 164 -11.40 -4.75 -31.80
C LYS A 164 -11.75 -6.18 -31.35
N ASN A 165 -11.91 -7.08 -32.30
CA ASN A 165 -12.07 -8.53 -32.08
C ASN A 165 -10.93 -9.13 -31.25
N GLU A 166 -9.70 -8.66 -31.45
CA GLU A 166 -8.54 -9.12 -30.68
C GLU A 166 -8.67 -8.76 -29.20
N VAL A 167 -9.12 -7.54 -28.89
CA VAL A 167 -9.32 -7.06 -27.52
C VAL A 167 -10.57 -7.70 -26.89
N ARG A 168 -11.66 -7.83 -27.65
CA ARG A 168 -12.93 -8.41 -27.18
C ARG A 168 -12.80 -9.85 -26.70
N ALA A 169 -11.82 -10.61 -27.18
CA ALA A 169 -11.56 -11.98 -26.74
C ALA A 169 -11.28 -12.07 -25.22
N PHE A 170 -10.84 -10.99 -24.58
CA PHE A 170 -10.51 -10.93 -23.15
C PHE A 170 -11.65 -10.42 -22.27
N ILE A 171 -12.63 -9.70 -22.84
CA ILE A 171 -13.72 -9.04 -22.10
C ILE A 171 -14.66 -10.04 -21.42
N GLY A 172 -14.76 -11.26 -21.96
CA GLY A 172 -15.55 -12.36 -21.37
C GLY A 172 -14.81 -13.17 -20.30
N THR A 173 -13.51 -12.93 -20.10
CA THR A 173 -12.68 -13.70 -19.18
C THR A 173 -12.80 -13.13 -17.77
N ALA A 174 -13.23 -13.97 -16.83
CA ALA A 174 -13.26 -13.61 -15.42
C ALA A 174 -11.92 -13.96 -14.78
N PHE A 175 -11.25 -12.95 -14.22
CA PHE A 175 -10.06 -13.12 -13.39
C PHE A 175 -10.45 -13.07 -11.91
N GLU A 176 -9.71 -13.80 -11.06
CA GLU A 176 -9.95 -13.82 -9.61
C GLU A 176 -9.45 -12.56 -8.88
N THR A 177 -8.68 -11.73 -9.59
CA THR A 177 -8.05 -10.49 -9.16
C THR A 177 -8.20 -9.42 -10.23
N ASP A 178 -7.91 -8.16 -9.88
CA ASP A 178 -7.87 -7.09 -10.86
C ASP A 178 -6.68 -7.29 -11.80
N VAL A 179 -6.95 -7.19 -13.11
CA VAL A 179 -5.95 -7.39 -14.16
C VAL A 179 -5.98 -6.21 -15.12
N LYS A 180 -4.79 -5.75 -15.51
CA LYS A 180 -4.63 -4.76 -16.57
C LYS A 180 -3.92 -5.41 -17.75
N LEU A 181 -4.61 -5.46 -18.88
CA LEU A 181 -4.06 -5.92 -20.15
C LEU A 181 -3.62 -4.70 -20.96
N VAL A 182 -2.35 -4.69 -21.37
CA VAL A 182 -1.79 -3.61 -22.19
C VAL A 182 -1.44 -4.20 -23.55
N PHE A 183 -2.26 -3.91 -24.55
CA PHE A 183 -2.07 -4.31 -25.93
C PHE A 183 -1.20 -3.26 -26.62
N ASN A 184 -0.09 -3.66 -27.20
CA ASN A 184 0.75 -2.80 -28.02
C ASN A 184 0.83 -3.35 -29.44
N ASP A 185 0.80 -2.44 -30.41
CA ASP A 185 1.17 -2.79 -31.78
C ASP A 185 2.66 -3.20 -31.85
N GLN A 186 3.06 -3.75 -32.98
CA GLN A 186 4.41 -4.27 -33.17
C GLN A 186 5.49 -3.17 -33.08
N LEU A 187 5.14 -1.93 -33.43
CA LEU A 187 6.04 -0.77 -33.43
C LEU A 187 6.03 -0.01 -32.11
N VAL A 188 5.18 -0.41 -31.16
CA VAL A 188 4.91 0.23 -29.87
C VAL A 188 4.50 1.71 -30.05
N VAL A 189 3.77 2.01 -31.12
CA VAL A 189 3.29 3.36 -31.43
C VAL A 189 1.90 3.57 -30.87
N ASN A 190 1.03 2.57 -31.01
CA ASN A 190 -0.32 2.57 -30.48
C ASN A 190 -0.47 1.51 -29.38
N TYR A 191 -1.24 1.85 -28.35
CA TYR A 191 -1.58 0.94 -27.29
C TYR A 191 -3.06 1.04 -26.89
N VAL A 192 -3.61 -0.09 -26.46
CA VAL A 192 -4.95 -0.19 -25.87
C VAL A 192 -4.78 -0.80 -24.48
N THR A 193 -5.37 -0.17 -23.48
CA THR A 193 -5.39 -0.73 -22.13
C THR A 193 -6.80 -1.19 -21.80
N VAL A 194 -6.91 -2.37 -21.23
CA VAL A 194 -8.15 -2.93 -20.69
C VAL A 194 -7.91 -3.31 -19.24
N ILE A 195 -8.69 -2.74 -18.34
CA ILE A 195 -8.72 -3.06 -16.92
C ILE A 195 -9.93 -3.95 -16.70
N ILE A 196 -9.71 -5.12 -16.10
CA ILE A 196 -10.75 -6.09 -15.77
C ILE A 196 -10.72 -6.23 -14.25
N ASP A 197 -11.67 -5.60 -13.59
CA ASP A 197 -11.79 -5.67 -12.14
C ASP A 197 -12.44 -6.99 -11.72
N LYS A 198 -12.13 -7.41 -10.49
CA LYS A 198 -12.69 -8.60 -9.86
C LYS A 198 -14.22 -8.48 -9.76
N GLY A 199 -14.92 -9.02 -10.74
CA GLY A 199 -16.39 -8.90 -10.83
C GLY A 199 -16.95 -8.47 -12.18
N LYS A 200 -16.10 -8.32 -13.21
CA LYS A 200 -16.44 -8.04 -14.62
C LYS A 200 -16.69 -6.57 -14.99
N GLU A 201 -16.32 -5.61 -14.15
CA GLU A 201 -16.26 -4.23 -14.62
C GLU A 201 -15.04 -4.10 -15.54
N VAL A 202 -15.29 -3.69 -16.78
CA VAL A 202 -14.28 -3.58 -17.82
C VAL A 202 -14.15 -2.11 -18.17
N ASP A 203 -13.01 -1.53 -17.82
CA ASP A 203 -12.64 -0.15 -18.19
C ASP A 203 -11.57 -0.18 -19.28
N CYS A 204 -11.75 0.65 -20.31
CA CYS A 204 -10.88 0.66 -21.48
C CYS A 204 -10.51 2.08 -21.87
N THR A 205 -9.23 2.31 -22.17
CA THR A 205 -8.72 3.63 -22.60
C THR A 205 -9.50 4.20 -23.79
N ASN A 206 -10.01 3.30 -24.64
CA ASN A 206 -10.91 3.65 -25.73
C ASN A 206 -12.10 2.67 -25.70
N GLU A 207 -13.25 3.16 -25.23
CA GLU A 207 -14.49 2.38 -25.11
C GLU A 207 -14.89 1.68 -26.41
N SER A 208 -14.48 2.20 -27.57
CA SER A 208 -14.82 1.60 -28.85
C SER A 208 -14.20 0.22 -29.08
N TYR A 209 -13.16 -0.15 -28.32
CA TYR A 209 -12.58 -1.50 -28.31
C TYR A 209 -13.36 -2.47 -27.41
N CYS A 210 -14.15 -1.95 -26.46
CA CYS A 210 -14.79 -2.74 -25.41
C CYS A 210 -16.32 -2.78 -25.46
N LYS A 211 -16.94 -1.86 -26.21
CA LYS A 211 -18.34 -1.92 -26.65
C LYS A 211 -18.47 -2.71 -27.96
#